data_AF-F3C0T1-F1
#
_entry.id   AF-F3C0T1-F1
#
_cell.length_a   1.000
_cell.length_b   1.000
_cell.length_c   1.000
_cell.angle_alpha   90.00
_cell.angle_beta   90.00
_cell.angle_gamma   90.00
#
_symmetry.space_group_name_H-M   'P 1'
#
loop_
_entity.id
_entity.type
_entity.pdbx_description
1 polymer ?
#
loop_
_entity_poly.entity_id
_entity_poly.type
_entity_poly.pdbx_seq_one_letter_code
_entity_poly.pdbx_strand_id
1 'polypeptide(L)' 'MTMLKTEFAAFVEEQIALAGEILADAKVSKRDYMSGGKLSVFLALHRVLQGKPTEQDLGML' A
#
# COMPACT_ATOMS: atom_id res chain seq x y z
N MET A 1 -21.06 8.18 3.17
CA MET A 1 -20.19 7.00 2.92
C MET A 1 -19.06 7.27 1.91
N THR A 2 -19.16 8.30 1.07
CA THR A 2 -18.14 8.66 0.06
C THR A 2 -16.85 9.20 0.66
N MET A 3 -16.94 10.03 1.71
CA MET A 3 -15.79 10.67 2.36
C MET A 3 -14.79 9.68 2.95
N LEU A 4 -15.28 8.66 3.68
CA LEU A 4 -14.45 7.59 4.26
C LEU A 4 -13.65 6.83 3.18
N LYS A 5 -14.26 6.62 2.00
CA LYS A 5 -13.61 5.92 0.89
C LYS A 5 -12.48 6.76 0.27
N THR A 6 -12.68 8.08 0.19
CA THR A 6 -11.68 9.04 -0.30
C THR A 6 -10.51 9.20 0.68
N GLU A 7 -10.79 9.34 1.98
CA GLU A 7 -9.78 9.46 3.02
C GLU A 7 -8.93 8.18 3.13
N PHE A 8 -9.57 7.03 3.08
CA PHE A 8 -8.86 5.75 3.08
C PHE A 8 -7.99 5.58 1.83
N ALA A 9 -8.47 5.99 0.65
CA ALA A 9 -7.66 5.97 -0.56
C ALA A 9 -6.43 6.88 -0.45
N ALA A 10 -6.60 8.11 0.04
CA ALA A 10 -5.49 9.03 0.26
C ALA A 10 -4.45 8.45 1.23
N PHE A 11 -4.91 7.82 2.32
CA PHE A 11 -4.03 7.14 3.26
C PHE A 11 -3.22 6.02 2.59
N VAL A 12 -3.86 5.19 1.75
CA VAL A 12 -3.16 4.11 1.01
C VAL A 12 -2.07 4.68 0.09
N GLU A 13 -2.34 5.76 -0.64
CA GLU A 13 -1.34 6.42 -1.49
C GLU A 13 -0.16 6.95 -0.68
N GLU A 14 -0.42 7.59 0.46
CA GLU A 14 0.61 8.14 1.35
C GLU A 14 1.55 7.03 1.85
N GLN A 15 1.01 5.87 2.24
CA GLN A 15 1.83 4.75 2.69
C GLN A 15 2.70 4.16 1.57
N ILE A 16 2.20 4.11 0.34
CA ILE A 16 2.98 3.67 -0.83
C ILE A 16 4.12 4.65 -1.11
N ALA A 17 3.84 5.96 -1.09
CA ALA A 17 4.86 6.99 -1.30
C ALA A 17 5.96 6.93 -0.24
N LEU A 18 5.57 6.84 1.05
CA LEU A 18 6.50 6.70 2.17
C LEU A 18 7.39 5.46 2.04
N ALA A 19 6.81 4.33 1.59
CA ALA A 19 7.59 3.12 1.35
C ALA A 19 8.62 3.32 0.23
N GLY A 20 8.27 4.03 -0.85
CA GLY A 20 9.19 4.41 -1.92
C GLY A 20 10.38 5.23 -1.40
N GLU A 21 10.13 6.23 -0.56
CA GLU A 21 11.19 7.04 0.06
C GLU A 21 12.09 6.22 0.99
N ILE A 22 11.52 5.32 1.81
CA ILE A 22 12.27 4.45 2.72
C ILE A 22 13.18 3.50 1.94
N LEU A 23 12.67 2.90 0.85
CA LEU A 23 13.45 1.99 0.01
C LEU A 23 14.61 2.72 -0.66
N ALA A 24 14.39 3.97 -1.10
CA ALA A 24 15.40 4.83 -1.70
C ALA A 24 16.47 5.35 -0.71
N ASP A 25 16.10 5.67 0.55
CA ASP A 25 17.01 6.19 1.61
C ASP A 25 17.99 5.09 2.12
N ALA A 26 17.79 3.82 1.77
CA ALA A 26 18.65 2.67 2.11
C ALA A 26 19.00 2.44 3.60
N LYS A 27 18.44 3.24 4.53
CA LYS A 27 18.63 3.09 5.97
C LYS A 27 17.87 1.87 6.48
N VAL A 28 18.65 0.87 6.90
CA VAL A 28 18.18 -0.43 7.40
C VAL A 28 17.15 -0.28 8.53
N SER A 29 17.32 0.69 9.44
CA SER A 29 16.41 0.93 10.56
C SER A 29 15.00 1.36 10.16
N LYS A 30 14.83 1.98 8.98
CA LYS A 30 13.51 2.36 8.45
C LYS A 30 12.89 1.27 7.57
N ARG A 31 13.70 0.36 7.03
CA ARG A 31 13.21 -0.77 6.22
C ARG A 31 12.39 -1.76 7.04
N ASP A 32 12.65 -1.88 8.34
CA ASP A 32 11.82 -2.71 9.23
C ASP A 32 10.40 -2.12 9.42
N TYR A 33 10.26 -0.78 9.37
CA TYR A 33 8.96 -0.10 9.41
C TYR A 33 8.11 -0.41 8.17
N MET A 34 8.75 -0.49 6.99
CA MET A 34 8.14 -0.93 5.73
C MET A 34 8.74 -2.25 5.26
N SER A 35 8.44 -3.32 5.98
CA SER A 35 8.76 -4.68 5.50
C SER A 35 8.04 -4.94 4.17
N GLY A 36 8.65 -5.76 3.29
CA GLY A 36 8.08 -6.07 1.97
C GLY A 36 6.63 -6.57 2.01
N GLY A 37 6.21 -7.24 3.09
CA GLY A 37 4.83 -7.67 3.32
C GLY A 37 3.84 -6.54 3.61
N LYS A 38 4.26 -5.42 4.21
CA LYS A 38 3.38 -4.25 4.41
C LYS A 38 3.13 -3.52 3.10
N LEU A 39 4.19 -3.34 2.30
CA LEU A 39 4.09 -2.69 1.00
C LEU A 39 3.20 -3.49 0.04
N SER A 40 3.33 -4.83 0.01
CA SER A 40 2.48 -5.66 -0.84
C SER A 40 0.99 -5.54 -0.52
N VAL A 41 0.63 -5.39 0.76
CA VAL A 41 -0.75 -5.13 1.21
C VAL A 41 -1.26 -3.79 0.70
N PHE A 42 -0.49 -2.70 0.85
CA PHE A 42 -0.92 -1.39 0.34
C PHE A 42 -1.07 -1.37 -1.18
N LEU A 43 -0.18 -2.05 -1.91
CA LEU A 43 -0.29 -2.19 -3.37
C LEU A 43 -1.55 -2.98 -3.79
N ALA A 44 -1.93 -4.02 -3.05
CA ALA A 44 -3.17 -4.75 -3.28
C ALA A 44 -4.40 -3.86 -3.01
N LEU A 45 -4.40 -3.12 -1.90
CA LEU A 45 -5.47 -2.18 -1.56
C LEU A 45 -5.64 -1.07 -2.61
N HIS A 46 -4.54 -0.53 -3.12
CA HIS A 46 -4.55 0.46 -4.20
C HIS A 46 -5.27 -0.08 -5.45
N ARG A 47 -4.93 -1.30 -5.88
CA ARG A 47 -5.57 -1.97 -7.03
C ARG A 47 -7.07 -2.20 -6.81
N VAL A 48 -7.45 -2.65 -5.62
CA VAL A 48 -8.86 -2.82 -5.22
C VAL A 48 -9.60 -1.49 -5.28
N LEU A 49 -9.03 -0.41 -4.74
CA LEU A 49 -9.66 0.91 -4.72
C LEU A 49 -9.81 1.52 -6.12
N GLN A 50 -8.92 1.18 -7.05
CA GLN A 50 -9.04 1.53 -8.47
C GLN A 50 -10.01 0.66 -9.26
N GLY A 51 -10.61 -0.37 -8.64
CA GLY A 51 -11.49 -1.32 -9.32
C GLY A 51 -10.75 -2.26 -10.27
N LYS A 52 -9.45 -2.50 -10.03
CA LYS A 52 -8.59 -3.38 -10.83
C LYS A 52 -7.88 -4.46 -9.99
N PRO A 53 -8.58 -5.19 -9.11
CA PRO A 53 -7.94 -6.22 -8.31
C PRO A 53 -7.50 -7.41 -9.16
N THR A 54 -6.40 -8.07 -8.76
CA THR A 54 -6.10 -9.44 -9.22
C THR A 54 -6.74 -10.48 -8.30
N GLU A 55 -6.73 -11.74 -8.70
CA GLU A 55 -7.20 -12.85 -7.84
C GLU A 55 -6.43 -12.91 -6.52
N GLN A 56 -5.11 -12.69 -6.57
CA GLN A 56 -4.25 -12.66 -5.39
C GLN A 56 -4.58 -11.48 -4.45
N ASP A 57 -4.94 -10.31 -4.99
CA ASP A 57 -5.36 -9.16 -4.18
C ASP A 57 -6.62 -9.44 -3.36
N LEU A 58 -7.45 -10.37 -3.84
CA LEU A 58 -8.69 -10.81 -3.21
C LEU A 58 -8.50 -12.05 -2.33
N GLY A 59 -7.26 -12.55 -2.18
CA GLY A 59 -6.95 -13.76 -1.44
C GLY A 59 -7.37 -15.06 -2.15
N MET A 60 -7.58 -15.00 -3.47
CA MET A 60 -7.83 -16.18 -4.29
C MET A 60 -6.49 -16.74 -4.80
N LEU A 61 -6.35 -18.06 -4.69
CA LEU A 61 -5.15 -18.84 -5.07
C LEU A 61 -5.15 -19.17 -6.56
#